data_AF-A0A554GDJ8-F1
#
_entry.id   AF-A0A554GDJ8-F1
#
_cell.length_a   1.000
_cell.length_b   1.000
_cell.length_c   1.000
_cell.angle_alpha   90.00
_cell.angle_beta   90.00
_cell.angle_gamma   90.00
#
_symmetry.space_group_name_H-M   'P 1'
#
loop_
_entity.id
_entity.type
_entity.pdbx_description
1 polymer ?
#
loop_
_entity_poly.entity_id
_entity_poly.type
_entity_poly.pdbx_seq_one_letter_code
_entity_poly.pdbx_strand_id
1 'polypeptide(L)'
;MLELESKDIKVGVISNGAERSRRQTIAALPFAESVSTVISSEAFGMAKPASDIFRAGAAQLGFPPEQCWFVGDHPINDYQGAKAAGMYAVWFQGFHSWPEGIMPAKSSITSLD
;
A
#
# COMPACT_ATOMS: atom_id res chain seq x y z
N MET A 1 -13.03 6.73 2.25
CA MET A 1 -12.63 7.55 1.09
C MET A 1 -13.05 9.00 1.26
N LEU A 2 -14.35 9.31 1.33
CA LEU A 2 -14.83 10.69 1.57
C LEU A 2 -14.18 11.36 2.80
N GLU A 3 -13.98 10.62 3.88
CA GLU A 3 -13.31 11.15 5.08
C GLU A 3 -11.80 11.41 4.86
N LEU A 4 -11.14 10.62 4.01
CA LEU A 4 -9.73 10.85 3.68
C LEU A 4 -9.60 12.11 2.82
N GLU A 5 -10.50 12.27 1.84
CA GLU A 5 -10.58 13.46 0.99
C GLU A 5 -10.87 14.71 1.80
N SER A 6 -11.81 14.66 2.75
CA SER A 6 -12.13 15.82 3.61
C SER A 6 -10.96 16.23 4.53
N LYS A 7 -10.01 15.32 4.75
CA LYS A 7 -8.77 15.53 5.50
C LYS A 7 -7.56 15.84 4.61
N ASP A 8 -7.75 16.02 3.31
CA ASP A 8 -6.69 16.24 2.31
C ASP A 8 -5.62 15.13 2.27
N ILE A 9 -6.04 13.89 2.56
CA ILE A 9 -5.16 12.71 2.52
C ILE A 9 -5.21 12.12 1.10
N LYS A 10 -4.08 12.14 0.40
CA LYS A 10 -3.96 11.47 -0.91
C LYS A 10 -3.84 9.96 -0.75
N VAL A 11 -4.49 9.24 -1.66
CA VAL A 11 -4.51 7.77 -1.67
C VAL A 11 -3.84 7.24 -2.93
N GLY A 12 -2.96 6.26 -2.76
CA GLY A 12 -2.36 5.51 -3.86
C GLY A 12 -2.44 4.01 -3.60
N VAL A 13 -2.33 3.22 -4.67
CA VAL A 13 -2.38 1.75 -4.62
C VAL A 13 -1.09 1.18 -5.18
N ILE A 14 -0.46 0.27 -4.42
CA ILE A 14 0.72 -0.48 -4.85
C ILE A 14 0.40 -1.97 -4.75
N SER A 15 0.45 -2.67 -5.88
CA SER A 15 -0.01 -4.06 -5.95
C SER A 15 0.94 -4.93 -6.76
N ASN A 16 1.24 -6.13 -6.26
CA ASN A 16 1.93 -7.14 -7.06
C ASN A 16 0.94 -7.73 -8.08
N GLY A 17 1.38 -7.89 -9.32
CA GLY A 17 0.57 -8.45 -10.42
C GLY A 17 0.62 -7.62 -11.69
N ALA A 18 -0.24 -7.99 -12.65
CA ALA A 18 -0.30 -7.39 -13.97
C ALA A 18 -0.94 -5.99 -13.97
N GLU A 19 -0.39 -5.07 -14.76
CA GLU A 19 -0.80 -3.67 -14.83
C GLU A 19 -2.26 -3.55 -15.28
N ARG A 20 -2.60 -4.27 -16.35
CA ARG A 20 -3.94 -4.19 -16.95
C ARG A 20 -5.03 -4.59 -15.95
N SER A 21 -4.84 -5.70 -15.24
CA SER A 21 -5.86 -6.18 -14.30
C SER A 21 -5.98 -5.28 -13.07
N ARG A 22 -4.88 -4.69 -12.59
CA ARG A 22 -4.89 -3.71 -11.49
C ARG A 22 -5.62 -2.43 -11.86
N ARG A 23 -5.31 -1.84 -13.02
CA ARG A 23 -6.05 -0.66 -13.48
C ARG A 23 -7.54 -0.94 -13.68
N GLN A 24 -7.88 -2.09 -14.27
CA GLN A 24 -9.28 -2.49 -14.43
C GLN A 24 -10.00 -2.68 -13.09
N THR A 25 -9.33 -3.29 -12.11
CA THR A 25 -9.89 -3.45 -10.76
C THR A 25 -10.18 -2.08 -10.14
N ILE A 26 -9.23 -1.15 -10.17
CA ILE A 26 -9.40 0.19 -9.58
C ILE A 26 -10.48 0.99 -10.31
N ALA A 27 -10.49 0.97 -11.65
CA ALA A 27 -11.47 1.69 -12.45
C ALA A 27 -12.92 1.22 -12.22
N ALA A 28 -13.12 0.00 -11.73
CA ALA A 28 -14.43 -0.54 -11.40
C ALA A 28 -14.92 -0.16 -9.99
N LEU A 29 -14.09 0.51 -9.18
CA LEU A 29 -14.45 0.91 -7.82
C LEU A 29 -15.20 2.26 -7.82
N PRO A 30 -16.18 2.45 -6.91
CA PRO A 30 -16.94 3.71 -6.83
C PRO A 30 -16.10 4.92 -6.39
N PHE A 31 -14.87 4.69 -5.94
CA PHE A 31 -13.92 5.72 -5.49
C PHE A 31 -12.65 5.76 -6.37
N ALA A 32 -12.74 5.27 -7.62
CA ALA A 32 -11.60 5.23 -8.53
C ALA A 32 -10.93 6.60 -8.70
N GLU A 33 -11.72 7.68 -8.78
CA GLU A 33 -11.23 9.05 -8.95
C GLU A 33 -10.45 9.57 -7.72
N SER A 34 -10.74 9.02 -6.54
CA SER A 34 -10.04 9.35 -5.30
C SER A 34 -8.63 8.73 -5.23
N VAL A 35 -8.31 7.76 -6.09
CA VAL A 35 -7.00 7.10 -6.13
C VAL A 35 -6.07 7.85 -7.07
N SER A 36 -5.16 8.63 -6.50
CA SER A 36 -4.25 9.51 -7.26
C SER A 36 -3.13 8.77 -7.98
N THR A 37 -2.83 7.53 -7.60
CA THR A 37 -1.73 6.74 -8.17
C THR A 37 -2.01 5.25 -8.06
N VAL A 38 -1.67 4.52 -9.11
CA VAL A 38 -1.72 3.05 -9.13
C VAL A 38 -0.39 2.55 -9.72
N ILE A 39 0.33 1.74 -8.94
CA ILE A 39 1.56 1.07 -9.36
C ILE A 39 1.34 -0.44 -9.30
N SER A 40 1.51 -1.12 -10.44
CA SER A 40 1.67 -2.56 -10.47
C SER A 40 3.14 -2.96 -10.50
N SER A 41 3.46 -4.12 -9.94
CA SER A 41 4.81 -4.67 -10.02
C SER A 41 5.24 -5.00 -11.45
N GLU A 42 4.31 -5.41 -12.33
CA GLU A 42 4.60 -5.70 -13.73
C GLU A 42 5.07 -4.44 -14.47
N ALA A 43 4.32 -3.34 -14.38
CA ALA A 43 4.71 -2.08 -15.03
C ALA A 43 5.95 -1.46 -14.40
N PHE A 44 6.13 -1.62 -13.08
CA PHE A 44 7.29 -1.08 -12.38
C PHE A 44 8.57 -1.91 -12.59
N GLY A 45 8.45 -3.21 -12.87
CA GLY A 45 9.59 -4.14 -13.04
C GLY A 45 10.17 -4.70 -11.73
N MET A 46 9.62 -4.32 -10.58
CA MET A 46 9.98 -4.88 -9.27
C MET A 46 8.71 -5.11 -8.43
N ALA A 47 8.73 -6.15 -7.60
CA ALA A 47 7.61 -6.51 -6.74
C ALA A 47 7.89 -6.17 -5.27
N LYS A 48 6.82 -5.92 -4.51
CA LYS A 48 6.88 -5.95 -3.05
C LYS A 48 7.42 -7.32 -2.61
N PRO A 49 8.35 -7.39 -1.62
CA PRO A 49 8.69 -6.37 -0.63
C PRO A 49 9.83 -5.40 -1.01
N ALA A 50 10.30 -5.37 -2.27
CA ALA A 50 11.39 -4.45 -2.65
C ALA A 50 11.01 -2.99 -2.35
N SER A 51 11.83 -2.28 -1.56
CA SER A 51 11.49 -0.93 -1.08
C SER A 51 11.30 0.09 -2.20
N ASP A 52 11.91 -0.12 -3.36
CA ASP A 52 11.85 0.81 -4.49
C ASP A 52 10.43 1.03 -5.02
N ILE A 53 9.57 0.00 -5.02
CA ILE A 53 8.18 0.16 -5.48
C ILE A 53 7.37 1.05 -4.53
N PHE A 54 7.62 0.96 -3.23
CA PHE A 54 6.99 1.81 -2.22
C PHE A 54 7.46 3.26 -2.34
N ARG A 55 8.78 3.46 -2.46
CA ARG A 55 9.37 4.79 -2.65
C ARG A 55 8.88 5.46 -3.92
N ALA A 56 8.74 4.69 -5.00
CA ALA A 56 8.15 5.18 -6.25
C ALA A 56 6.68 5.61 -6.06
N GLY A 57 5.88 4.84 -5.31
CA GLY A 57 4.51 5.22 -4.98
C GLY A 57 4.41 6.51 -4.19
N ALA A 58 5.22 6.68 -3.15
CA ALA A 58 5.30 7.92 -2.38
C ALA A 58 5.69 9.11 -3.27
N ALA A 59 6.72 8.94 -4.11
CA ALA A 59 7.18 9.96 -5.02
C ALA A 59 6.11 10.39 -6.03
N GLN A 60 5.33 9.45 -6.59
CA GLN A 60 4.22 9.77 -7.49
C GLN A 60 3.08 10.52 -6.79
N LEU A 61 2.84 10.27 -5.50
CA LEU A 61 1.90 11.04 -4.69
C LEU A 61 2.45 12.43 -4.30
N GLY A 62 3.76 12.65 -4.47
CA GLY A 62 4.45 13.89 -4.15
C GLY A 62 4.91 13.99 -2.69
N PHE A 63 5.09 12.86 -2.01
CA PHE A 63 5.49 12.83 -0.59
C PHE A 63 6.77 12.00 -0.37
N PRO A 64 7.58 12.36 0.63
CA PRO A 64 8.66 11.48 1.10
C PRO A 64 8.07 10.25 1.82
N PRO A 65 8.73 9.07 1.77
CA PRO A 65 8.20 7.84 2.39
C PRO A 65 7.85 7.99 3.87
N GLU A 66 8.59 8.80 4.63
CA GLU A 66 8.41 9.03 6.06
C GLU A 66 7.09 9.75 6.39
N GLN A 67 6.47 10.40 5.41
CA GLN A 67 5.16 11.04 5.52
C GLN A 67 4.02 10.15 5.00
N CYS A 68 4.33 8.93 4.54
CA CYS A 68 3.34 8.01 3.99
C CYS A 68 3.01 6.90 4.98
N TRP A 69 1.72 6.57 5.05
CA TRP A 69 1.24 5.36 5.69
C TRP A 69 1.01 4.30 4.62
N PHE A 70 1.40 3.05 4.90
CA PHE A 70 1.08 1.91 4.06
C PHE A 70 0.24 0.91 4.85
N VAL A 71 -0.97 0.67 4.38
CA VAL A 71 -1.88 -0.33 4.93
C VAL A 71 -1.90 -1.52 3.98
N GLY A 72 -1.51 -2.69 4.47
CA GLY A 72 -1.49 -3.91 3.66
C GLY A 72 -1.58 -5.16 4.50
N ASP A 73 -1.99 -6.25 3.87
CA ASP A 73 -2.45 -7.44 4.56
C ASP A 73 -1.38 -8.53 4.66
N HIS A 74 -0.36 -8.49 3.80
CA HIS A 74 0.72 -9.46 3.82
C HIS A 74 1.88 -9.00 4.73
N PRO A 75 2.24 -9.76 5.79
CA PRO A 75 3.28 -9.36 6.75
C PRO A 75 4.64 -9.04 6.13
N ILE A 76 5.09 -9.85 5.16
CA ILE A 76 6.39 -9.62 4.49
C ILE A 76 6.26 -8.62 3.34
N ASN A 77 5.48 -8.97 2.31
CA ASN A 77 5.34 -8.15 1.10
C ASN A 77 4.93 -6.72 1.42
N ASP A 78 3.92 -6.53 2.28
CA ASP A 78 3.38 -5.21 2.56
C ASP A 78 4.03 -4.57 3.78
N TYR A 79 3.85 -5.18 4.97
CA TYR A 79 4.25 -4.53 6.22
C TYR A 79 5.78 -4.34 6.32
N GLN A 80 6.56 -5.40 6.12
CA GLN A 80 8.02 -5.27 6.17
C GLN A 80 8.55 -4.49 4.96
N GLY A 81 7.98 -4.66 3.77
CA GLY A 81 8.38 -3.93 2.56
C GLY A 81 8.22 -2.41 2.72
N ALA A 82 7.05 -1.96 3.20
CA ALA A 82 6.77 -0.54 3.45
C ALA A 82 7.66 0.02 4.58
N LYS A 83 7.83 -0.74 5.67
CA LYS A 83 8.70 -0.34 6.78
C LYS A 83 10.15 -0.17 6.33
N ALA A 84 10.66 -1.08 5.48
CA ALA A 84 12.01 -0.98 4.91
C ALA A 84 12.15 0.22 3.95
N ALA A 85 11.05 0.65 3.33
CA ALA A 85 11.01 1.84 2.49
C ALA A 85 11.00 3.16 3.28
N GLY A 86 10.83 3.13 4.60
CA GLY A 86 10.75 4.30 5.48
C GLY A 86 9.33 4.75 5.83
N MET A 87 8.30 4.01 5.40
CA MET A 87 6.90 4.35 5.64
C MET A 87 6.41 3.90 7.02
N TYR A 88 5.32 4.53 7.48
CA TYR A 88 4.54 4.01 8.60
C TYR A 88 3.69 2.81 8.15
N ALA A 89 4.14 1.60 8.48
CA ALA A 89 3.45 0.38 8.08
C ALA A 89 2.36 -0.02 9.09
N VAL A 90 1.17 -0.33 8.58
CA VAL A 90 0.02 -0.85 9.34
C VAL A 90 -0.39 -2.20 8.76
N TRP A 91 -0.43 -3.23 9.59
CA TRP A 91 -0.84 -4.56 9.15
C TRP A 91 -2.38 -4.69 9.19
N PHE A 92 -2.97 -5.00 8.04
CA PHE A 92 -4.40 -5.31 7.95
C PHE A 92 -4.64 -6.80 8.18
N GLN A 93 -5.23 -7.12 9.32
CA GLN A 93 -5.42 -8.50 9.77
C GLN A 93 -6.55 -9.21 9.02
N GLY A 94 -6.53 -10.55 9.04
CA GLY A 94 -7.62 -11.39 8.55
C GLY A 94 -7.39 -12.06 7.19
N PHE A 95 -6.31 -11.72 6.49
CA PHE A 95 -6.00 -12.27 5.16
C PHE A 95 -4.77 -13.18 5.15
N HIS A 96 -3.70 -12.78 5.84
CA HIS A 96 -2.46 -13.56 5.95
C HIS A 96 -2.04 -13.69 7.42
N SER A 97 -1.61 -14.89 7.83
CA SER A 97 -1.08 -15.11 9.18
C SER A 97 0.26 -14.43 9.36
N TRP A 98 0.48 -13.84 10.54
CA TRP A 98 1.79 -13.34 10.91
C TRP A 98 2.79 -14.50 11.06
N PRO A 99 3.99 -14.45 10.44
CA PRO A 99 4.95 -15.54 10.55
C PRO A 99 5.51 -15.69 11.96
N GLU A 100 5.73 -16.93 12.38
CA GLU A 100 6.41 -17.23 13.64
C GLU A 100 7.86 -16.72 13.64
N GLY A 101 8.38 -16.36 14.81
CA GLY A 101 9.76 -15.89 14.97
C GLY A 101 10.04 -14.48 14.44
N ILE A 102 9.06 -13.80 13.85
CA ILE A 102 9.16 -12.40 13.43
C ILE A 102 8.49 -11.52 14.48
N MET A 103 9.19 -10.45 14.90
CA MET A 103 8.64 -9.44 15.79
C MET A 103 7.26 -8.99 15.32
N PRO A 104 6.25 -8.91 16.20
CA PRO A 104 4.89 -8.57 15.82
C PRO A 104 4.81 -7.18 15.20
N ALA A 105 3.75 -6.94 14.40
CA ALA A 105 3.45 -5.62 13.89
C ALA A 105 3.32 -4.62 15.05
N LYS A 106 3.99 -3.47 14.93
CA LYS A 106 3.82 -2.35 15.87
C LYS A 106 2.42 -1.72 15.78
N SER A 107 1.77 -1.84 14.63
CA SER A 107 0.44 -1.27 14.38
C SER A 107 -0.32 -2.18 13.44
N SER A 108 -1.57 -2.43 13.78
CA SER A 108 -2.46 -3.30 13.01
C SER A 108 -3.92 -2.92 13.21
N ILE A 109 -4.73 -3.24 12.22
CA ILE A 109 -6.18 -3.00 12.21
C ILE A 109 -6.89 -4.24 11.68
N THR A 110 -8.17 -4.40 12.01
CA THR A 110 -9.05 -5.49 11.52
C THR A 110 -10.13 -4.99 10.55
N SER A 111 -10.24 -3.68 10.37
CA SER A 111 -11.22 -3.02 9.50
C SER A 111 -10.74 -1.62 9.08
N LEU A 112 -11.44 -1.02 8.10
CA LEU A 112 -11.16 0.31 7.52
C LEU A 112 -12.34 1.30 7.73
N ASP A 113 -13.27 0.95 8.61
CA ASP A 113 -14.45 1.74 8.98
C ASP A 113 -14.17 2.76 10.09
#